data_AF-A0A966NA23-F1
#
_entry.id   AF-A0A966NA23-F1
#
_cell.length_a   1.000
_cell.length_b   1.000
_cell.length_c   1.000
_cell.angle_alpha   90.00
_cell.angle_beta   90.00
_cell.angle_gamma   90.00
#
_symmetry.space_group_name_H-M   'P 1'
#
loop_
_entity.id
_entity.type
_entity.pdbx_description
1 polymer ?
#
loop_
_entity_poly.entity_id
_entity_poly.type
_entity_poly.pdbx_seq_one_letter_code
_entity_poly.pdbx_strand_id
1 'polypeptide(L)'
;MVNFKNIFFDKELVANGKQLGNLPEWDLNDLYTHTESQELKNDLIWLRNECEIFATDFKGKLVNLSAKEFLACVKRNEKISNVSGRLISYAGLRYYQSTTDGERTKFLSDIQEKITIYTSSLIFFNLELNKLPDGQLDLLYSQSDELSRYKPVFDRIRALQPYQLSDELEKFLHELGIVGDAWEKLFDETIAGLEFSIGDETLNLESTLNLLTDHDRSRREM
;
A
#
# COMPACT_ATOMS: atom_id res chain seq x y z
N MET A 1 15.85 -7.77 -31.36
CA MET A 1 16.28 -6.43 -30.90
C MET A 1 15.04 -5.74 -30.38
N VAL A 2 14.87 -5.65 -29.06
CA VAL A 2 13.68 -5.01 -28.45
C VAL A 2 13.81 -3.50 -28.73
N ASN A 3 12.84 -2.95 -29.45
CA ASN A 3 12.85 -1.56 -29.86
C ASN A 3 12.14 -0.75 -28.76
N PHE A 4 12.93 -0.15 -27.86
CA PHE A 4 12.42 0.72 -26.79
C PHE A 4 11.95 2.05 -27.40
N LYS A 5 10.76 2.06 -27.98
CA LYS A 5 10.07 3.29 -28.37
C LYS A 5 9.51 3.91 -27.08
N ASN A 6 9.95 5.12 -26.76
CA ASN A 6 9.59 5.93 -25.57
C ASN A 6 10.37 5.57 -24.31
N ILE A 7 11.65 5.99 -24.27
CA ILE A 7 12.43 6.01 -23.03
C ILE A 7 12.14 7.34 -22.32
N PHE A 8 11.65 7.26 -21.09
CA PHE A 8 11.49 8.42 -20.20
C PHE A 8 12.78 8.66 -19.43
N PHE A 9 13.09 9.92 -19.15
CA PHE A 9 14.32 10.34 -18.52
C PHE A 9 14.00 11.38 -17.44
N ASP A 10 14.63 11.25 -16.26
CA ASP A 10 14.58 12.31 -15.25
C ASP A 10 15.29 13.55 -15.74
N LYS A 11 14.88 14.72 -15.27
CA LYS A 11 15.46 15.98 -15.71
C LYS A 11 16.75 16.35 -14.98
N GLU A 12 17.01 15.83 -13.78
CA GLU A 12 18.22 16.19 -13.02
C GLU A 12 18.67 15.08 -12.05
N LEU A 13 19.54 14.18 -12.49
CA LEU A 13 20.47 13.48 -11.58
C LEU A 13 21.84 14.14 -11.71
N VAL A 14 22.04 15.23 -10.97
CA VAL A 14 23.37 15.83 -10.80
C VAL A 14 23.91 15.44 -9.42
N ALA A 15 24.67 14.36 -9.35
CA ALA A 15 26.03 14.33 -8.76
C ALA A 15 26.52 12.92 -8.37
N ASN A 16 27.83 12.74 -8.62
CA ASN A 16 28.78 11.83 -7.98
C ASN A 16 28.73 10.32 -8.29
N GLY A 17 28.95 10.03 -9.57
CA GLY A 17 29.43 8.76 -10.11
C GLY A 17 29.64 8.97 -11.61
N LYS A 18 30.52 8.21 -12.28
CA LYS A 18 30.76 8.29 -13.74
C LYS A 18 29.50 8.72 -14.47
N GLN A 19 29.53 9.81 -15.25
CA GLN A 19 28.38 10.34 -15.99
C GLN A 19 27.70 9.22 -16.80
N LEU A 20 26.68 8.58 -16.23
CA LEU A 20 25.87 7.57 -16.91
C LEU A 20 24.82 8.22 -17.83
N GLY A 21 24.76 9.55 -17.85
CA GLY A 21 23.78 10.33 -18.61
C GLY A 21 22.38 10.22 -18.00
N ASN A 22 21.36 10.53 -18.81
CA ASN A 22 19.97 10.31 -18.40
C ASN A 22 19.68 8.80 -18.40
N LEU A 23 19.42 8.24 -17.23
CA LEU A 23 19.01 6.85 -17.09
C LEU A 23 17.52 6.69 -17.44
N PRO A 24 17.12 5.54 -18.02
CA PRO A 24 15.72 5.26 -18.33
C PRO A 24 14.90 5.13 -17.05
N GLU A 25 13.69 5.70 -17.06
CA GLU A 25 12.72 5.59 -15.98
C GLU A 25 11.47 4.79 -16.39
N TRP A 26 10.71 4.35 -15.39
CA TRP A 26 9.38 3.78 -15.61
C TRP A 26 8.41 4.84 -16.15
N ASP A 27 7.71 4.50 -17.23
CA ASP A 27 6.55 5.26 -17.68
C ASP A 27 5.36 4.96 -16.75
N LEU A 28 4.85 5.99 -16.09
CA LEU A 28 3.73 5.88 -15.15
C LEU A 28 2.44 6.53 -15.68
N ASN A 29 2.41 6.95 -16.96
CA ASN A 29 1.26 7.63 -17.57
C ASN A 29 0.00 6.75 -17.63
N ASP A 30 0.15 5.42 -17.64
CA ASP A 30 -0.97 4.47 -17.52
C ASP A 30 -1.71 4.60 -16.18
N LEU A 31 -1.01 5.09 -15.14
CA LEU A 31 -1.61 5.40 -13.84
C LEU A 31 -2.05 6.85 -13.79
N TYR A 32 -1.13 7.82 -13.85
CA TYR A 32 -1.43 9.25 -13.89
C TYR A 32 -0.36 9.99 -14.68
N THR A 33 -0.75 11.05 -15.37
CA THR A 33 0.17 11.80 -16.25
C THR A 33 1.22 12.60 -15.47
N HIS A 34 0.85 13.13 -14.30
CA HIS A 34 1.77 13.78 -13.35
C HIS A 34 1.12 13.91 -11.97
N THR A 35 1.90 14.34 -10.97
CA THR A 35 1.46 14.48 -9.56
C THR A 35 0.34 15.49 -9.33
N GLU A 36 0.10 16.40 -10.27
CA GLU A 36 -0.96 17.41 -10.21
C GLU A 36 -2.06 17.22 -11.25
N SER A 37 -2.11 16.05 -11.90
CA SER A 37 -3.01 15.81 -13.01
C SER A 37 -4.48 15.87 -12.58
N GLN A 38 -5.36 16.23 -13.51
CA GLN A 38 -6.77 16.36 -13.20
C GLN A 38 -7.40 15.00 -12.87
N GLU A 39 -6.92 13.92 -13.49
CA GLU A 39 -7.37 12.55 -13.20
C GLU A 39 -7.07 12.16 -11.75
N LEU A 40 -5.86 12.49 -11.26
CA LEU A 40 -5.47 12.20 -9.87
C LEU A 40 -6.32 12.99 -8.87
N LYS A 41 -6.54 14.28 -9.14
CA LYS A 41 -7.40 15.13 -8.30
C LYS A 41 -8.84 14.62 -8.28
N ASN A 42 -9.36 14.19 -9.43
CA ASN A 42 -10.70 13.62 -9.53
C ASN A 42 -10.83 12.31 -8.75
N ASP A 43 -9.84 11.42 -8.83
CA ASP A 43 -9.83 10.15 -8.09
C ASP A 43 -9.76 10.39 -6.57
N LEU A 44 -8.98 11.37 -6.09
CA LEU A 44 -8.95 11.76 -4.67
C LEU A 44 -10.31 12.29 -4.18
N ILE A 45 -10.95 13.19 -4.96
CA ILE A 45 -12.26 13.74 -4.61
C ILE A 45 -13.32 12.64 -4.61
N TRP A 46 -13.31 11.79 -5.64
CA TRP A 46 -14.23 10.67 -5.75
C TRP A 46 -14.05 9.70 -4.58
N LEU A 47 -12.80 9.32 -4.25
CA LEU A 47 -12.49 8.40 -3.16
C LEU A 47 -13.00 8.93 -1.82
N ARG A 48 -12.73 10.20 -1.51
CA ARG A 48 -13.24 10.83 -0.27
C ARG A 48 -14.76 10.73 -0.17
N ASN A 49 -15.45 11.19 -1.20
CA ASN A 49 -16.92 11.25 -1.19
C ASN A 49 -17.52 9.84 -1.18
N GLU A 50 -16.98 8.92 -1.97
CA GLU A 50 -17.49 7.56 -2.06
C GLU A 50 -17.33 6.83 -0.72
N CYS A 51 -16.22 7.00 0.00
CA CYS A 51 -16.05 6.40 1.32
C CYS A 51 -17.07 6.92 2.35
N GLU A 52 -17.40 8.21 2.34
CA GLU A 52 -18.40 8.82 3.21
C GLU A 52 -19.82 8.30 2.89
N ILE A 53 -20.16 8.23 1.59
CA ILE A 53 -21.46 7.74 1.11
C ILE A 53 -21.58 6.24 1.38
N PHE A 54 -20.54 5.45 1.10
CA PHE A 54 -20.52 4.01 1.33
C PHE A 54 -20.79 3.67 2.80
N ALA A 55 -20.14 4.38 3.72
CA ALA A 55 -20.39 4.21 5.15
C ALA A 55 -21.84 4.57 5.52
N THR A 56 -22.36 5.68 4.98
CA THR A 56 -23.77 6.09 5.21
C THR A 56 -24.77 5.04 4.71
N ASP A 57 -24.49 4.46 3.55
CA ASP A 57 -25.39 3.53 2.88
C ASP A 57 -25.41 2.17 3.57
N PHE A 58 -24.26 1.65 4.02
CA PHE A 58 -24.13 0.24 4.42
C PHE A 58 -23.82 -0.02 5.89
N LYS A 59 -23.31 0.96 6.65
CA LYS A 59 -22.95 0.76 8.06
C LYS A 59 -24.17 0.42 8.91
N GLY A 60 -24.06 -0.65 9.67
CA GLY A 60 -25.09 -1.24 10.53
C GLY A 60 -26.18 -1.98 9.76
N LYS A 61 -26.03 -2.18 8.45
CA LYS A 61 -27.11 -2.70 7.57
C LYS A 61 -26.75 -3.97 6.83
N LEU A 62 -25.48 -4.43 6.84
CA LEU A 62 -25.02 -5.56 6.02
C LEU A 62 -25.87 -6.83 6.21
N VAL A 63 -26.30 -7.11 7.44
CA VAL A 63 -27.12 -8.29 7.77
C VAL A 63 -28.50 -8.28 7.11
N ASN A 64 -29.03 -7.11 6.77
CA ASN A 64 -30.37 -6.92 6.23
C ASN A 64 -30.39 -6.74 4.71
N LEU A 65 -29.23 -6.74 4.04
CA LEU A 65 -29.17 -6.53 2.60
C LEU A 65 -29.67 -7.78 1.85
N SER A 66 -30.45 -7.57 0.80
CA SER A 66 -30.70 -8.60 -0.21
C SER A 66 -29.42 -8.95 -0.96
N ALA A 67 -29.37 -10.11 -1.64
CA ALA A 67 -28.21 -10.50 -2.45
C ALA A 67 -27.83 -9.46 -3.52
N LYS A 68 -28.83 -8.77 -4.10
CA LYS A 68 -28.59 -7.69 -5.07
C LYS A 68 -27.95 -6.46 -4.43
N GLU A 69 -28.44 -6.03 -3.27
CA GLU A 69 -27.90 -4.88 -2.54
C GLU A 69 -26.51 -5.19 -1.97
N PHE A 70 -26.32 -6.40 -1.46
CA PHE A 70 -25.03 -6.88 -0.98
C PHE A 70 -24.01 -6.93 -2.13
N LEU A 71 -24.37 -7.46 -3.30
CA LEU A 71 -23.49 -7.41 -4.46
C LEU A 71 -23.13 -5.98 -4.89
N ALA A 72 -24.09 -5.06 -4.83
CA ALA A 72 -23.81 -3.64 -5.10
C ALA A 72 -22.84 -3.06 -4.05
N CYS A 73 -22.99 -3.41 -2.78
CA CYS A 73 -22.05 -3.07 -1.71
C CYS A 73 -20.64 -3.59 -2.03
N VAL A 74 -20.50 -4.87 -2.37
CA VAL A 74 -19.21 -5.49 -2.69
C VAL A 74 -18.52 -4.82 -3.87
N LYS A 75 -19.24 -4.56 -4.97
CA LYS A 75 -18.69 -3.89 -6.15
C LYS A 75 -18.25 -2.45 -5.86
N ARG A 76 -18.96 -1.74 -4.99
CA ARG A 76 -18.56 -0.39 -4.56
C ARG A 76 -17.30 -0.44 -3.70
N ASN A 77 -17.22 -1.37 -2.75
CA ASN A 77 -16.01 -1.58 -1.95
C ASN A 77 -14.80 -1.95 -2.83
N GLU A 78 -14.98 -2.84 -3.80
CA GLU A 78 -13.96 -3.21 -4.78
C GLU A 78 -13.49 -1.98 -5.58
N LYS A 79 -14.41 -1.14 -6.06
CA LYS A 79 -14.06 0.09 -6.78
C LYS A 79 -13.27 1.06 -5.90
N ILE A 80 -13.66 1.22 -4.63
CA ILE A 80 -12.92 2.03 -3.66
C ILE A 80 -11.49 1.50 -3.52
N SER A 81 -11.32 0.19 -3.31
CA SER A 81 -9.99 -0.44 -3.19
C SER A 81 -9.15 -0.31 -4.45
N ASN A 82 -9.75 -0.40 -5.65
CA ASN A 82 -9.03 -0.24 -6.91
C ASN A 82 -8.52 1.20 -7.10
N VAL A 83 -9.34 2.22 -6.79
CA VAL A 83 -8.93 3.62 -6.92
C VAL A 83 -7.89 3.99 -5.86
N SER A 84 -8.09 3.58 -4.60
CA SER A 84 -7.07 3.82 -3.56
C SER A 84 -5.75 3.11 -3.88
N GLY A 85 -5.84 1.86 -4.37
CA GLY A 85 -4.70 1.08 -4.85
C GLY A 85 -3.94 1.75 -5.99
N ARG A 86 -4.66 2.29 -6.99
CA ARG A 86 -4.05 3.05 -8.10
C ARG A 86 -3.31 4.30 -7.61
N LEU A 87 -3.95 5.08 -6.74
CA LEU A 87 -3.36 6.29 -6.15
C LEU A 87 -2.06 5.98 -5.38
N ILE A 88 -2.10 5.01 -4.46
CA ILE A 88 -0.93 4.68 -3.65
C ILE A 88 0.17 4.00 -4.47
N SER A 89 -0.20 3.19 -5.47
CA SER A 89 0.76 2.56 -6.37
C SER A 89 1.51 3.60 -7.18
N TYR A 90 0.82 4.59 -7.75
CA TYR A 90 1.48 5.69 -8.47
C TYR A 90 2.44 6.46 -7.57
N ALA A 91 2.01 6.83 -6.37
CA ALA A 91 2.84 7.55 -5.41
C ALA A 91 4.06 6.74 -4.96
N GLY A 92 3.89 5.44 -4.70
CA GLY A 92 4.98 4.54 -4.33
C GLY A 92 5.97 4.33 -5.49
N LEU A 93 5.49 4.07 -6.70
CA LEU A 93 6.36 3.89 -7.87
C LEU A 93 7.18 5.16 -8.17
N ARG A 94 6.59 6.35 -8.03
CA ARG A 94 7.32 7.62 -8.10
C ARG A 94 8.40 7.71 -7.03
N TYR A 95 8.09 7.41 -5.77
CA TYR A 95 9.06 7.39 -4.69
C TYR A 95 10.23 6.43 -4.96
N TYR A 96 9.96 5.22 -5.44
CA TYR A 96 10.99 4.23 -5.73
C TYR A 96 11.88 4.56 -6.94
N GLN A 97 11.47 5.50 -7.82
CA GLN A 97 12.37 6.02 -8.86
C GLN A 97 13.53 6.83 -8.25
N SER A 98 13.35 7.48 -7.08
CA SER A 98 14.42 8.15 -6.33
C SER A 98 14.00 8.38 -4.88
N THR A 99 14.50 7.57 -3.96
CA THR A 99 14.11 7.58 -2.54
C THR A 99 14.75 8.72 -1.74
N THR A 100 15.76 9.39 -2.30
CA THR A 100 16.41 10.57 -1.71
C THR A 100 15.77 11.89 -2.16
N ASP A 101 14.81 11.85 -3.08
CA ASP A 101 14.08 13.03 -3.54
C ASP A 101 12.98 13.42 -2.52
N GLY A 102 13.12 14.62 -1.96
CA GLY A 102 12.21 15.15 -0.95
C GLY A 102 10.79 15.43 -1.47
N GLU A 103 10.63 15.82 -2.73
CA GLU A 103 9.30 16.07 -3.32
C GLU A 103 8.53 14.76 -3.51
N ARG A 104 9.22 13.71 -3.97
CA ARG A 104 8.62 12.37 -4.13
C ARG A 104 8.24 11.76 -2.79
N THR A 105 9.12 11.90 -1.79
CA THR A 105 8.86 11.49 -0.42
C THR A 105 7.63 12.20 0.15
N LYS A 106 7.57 13.53 0.00
CA LYS A 106 6.40 14.32 0.43
C LYS A 106 5.12 13.87 -0.29
N PHE A 107 5.18 13.65 -1.60
CA PHE A 107 4.02 13.23 -2.37
C PHE A 107 3.46 11.88 -1.91
N LEU A 108 4.33 10.89 -1.64
CA LEU A 108 3.92 9.61 -1.08
C LEU A 108 3.21 9.79 0.27
N SER A 109 3.82 10.52 1.19
CA SER A 109 3.24 10.81 2.52
C SER A 109 1.88 11.51 2.40
N ASP A 110 1.78 12.53 1.54
CA ASP A 110 0.56 13.30 1.32
C ASP A 110 -0.59 12.43 0.75
N ILE A 111 -0.29 11.42 -0.09
CA ILE A 111 -1.28 10.47 -0.62
C ILE A 111 -1.66 9.42 0.43
N GLN A 112 -0.67 8.87 1.16
CA GLN A 112 -0.90 7.93 2.25
C GLN A 112 -1.82 8.51 3.33
N GLU A 113 -1.55 9.75 3.76
CA GLU A 113 -2.37 10.45 4.76
C GLU A 113 -3.82 10.61 4.27
N LYS A 114 -4.02 11.09 3.04
CA LYS A 114 -5.35 11.28 2.46
C LYS A 114 -6.12 9.96 2.38
N ILE A 115 -5.50 8.91 1.84
CA ILE A 115 -6.14 7.58 1.75
C ILE A 115 -6.52 7.09 3.14
N THR A 116 -5.62 7.18 4.11
CA THR A 116 -5.87 6.74 5.50
C THR A 116 -7.07 7.47 6.11
N ILE A 117 -7.13 8.80 5.96
CA ILE A 117 -8.25 9.62 6.42
C ILE A 117 -9.55 9.18 5.73
N TYR A 118 -9.53 9.04 4.40
CA TYR A 118 -10.74 8.72 3.61
C TYR A 118 -11.27 7.31 3.90
N THR A 119 -10.40 6.32 4.05
CA THR A 119 -10.81 4.92 4.26
C THR A 119 -11.13 4.57 5.69
N SER A 120 -10.85 5.46 6.66
CA SER A 120 -11.16 5.24 8.08
C SER A 120 -12.64 4.88 8.32
N SER A 121 -13.55 5.45 7.54
CA SER A 121 -14.99 5.17 7.62
C SER A 121 -15.38 3.79 7.13
N LEU A 122 -14.49 3.03 6.46
CA LEU A 122 -14.77 1.72 5.88
C LEU A 122 -14.49 0.55 6.84
N ILE A 123 -13.85 0.81 7.98
CA ILE A 123 -13.44 -0.23 8.95
C ILE A 123 -14.64 -1.11 9.36
N PHE A 124 -15.86 -0.54 9.44
CA PHE A 124 -17.07 -1.29 9.78
C PHE A 124 -17.32 -2.46 8.82
N PHE A 125 -16.91 -2.38 7.55
CA PHE A 125 -17.27 -3.37 6.55
C PHE A 125 -16.73 -4.75 6.92
N ASN A 126 -15.44 -4.85 7.24
CA ASN A 126 -14.84 -6.11 7.68
C ASN A 126 -15.41 -6.57 9.04
N LEU A 127 -15.62 -5.64 9.97
CA LEU A 127 -16.18 -5.95 11.29
C LEU A 127 -17.60 -6.52 11.20
N GLU A 128 -18.47 -5.90 10.39
CA GLU A 128 -19.85 -6.35 10.19
C GLU A 128 -19.90 -7.63 9.35
N LEU A 129 -19.03 -7.78 8.35
CA LEU A 129 -18.89 -9.04 7.61
C LEU A 129 -18.56 -10.21 8.53
N ASN A 130 -17.65 -10.02 9.49
CA ASN A 130 -17.30 -11.06 10.46
C ASN A 130 -18.41 -11.32 11.48
N LYS A 131 -19.25 -10.34 11.77
CA LYS A 131 -20.43 -10.47 12.65
C LYS A 131 -21.67 -11.04 11.96
N LEU A 132 -21.66 -11.24 10.64
CA LEU A 132 -22.79 -11.87 9.95
C LEU A 132 -23.04 -13.27 10.54
N PRO A 133 -24.31 -13.64 10.78
CA PRO A 133 -24.66 -14.98 11.27
C PRO A 133 -24.13 -16.08 10.35
N ASP A 134 -23.81 -17.24 10.92
CA ASP A 134 -23.42 -18.41 10.15
C ASP A 134 -24.53 -18.78 9.16
N GLY A 135 -24.14 -19.13 7.92
CA GLY A 135 -25.05 -19.43 6.83
C GLY A 135 -25.67 -18.20 6.13
N GLN A 136 -25.55 -16.98 6.67
CA GLN A 136 -26.08 -15.77 6.00
C GLN A 136 -25.42 -15.54 4.64
N LEU A 137 -24.10 -15.69 4.56
CA LEU A 137 -23.37 -15.55 3.30
C LEU A 137 -23.74 -16.65 2.30
N ASP A 138 -23.91 -17.90 2.76
CA ASP A 138 -24.33 -19.02 1.90
C ASP A 138 -25.73 -18.77 1.31
N LEU A 139 -26.65 -18.21 2.09
CA LEU A 139 -27.96 -17.78 1.59
C LEU A 139 -27.83 -16.70 0.50
N LEU A 140 -26.98 -15.69 0.71
CA LEU A 140 -26.75 -14.63 -0.29
C LEU A 140 -26.11 -15.19 -1.56
N TYR A 141 -25.15 -16.10 -1.45
CA TYR A 141 -24.51 -16.78 -2.58
C TYR A 141 -25.54 -17.57 -3.40
N SER A 142 -26.42 -18.32 -2.74
CA SER A 142 -27.47 -19.10 -3.41
C SER A 142 -28.45 -18.27 -4.25
N GLN A 143 -28.53 -16.96 -3.99
CA GLN A 143 -29.41 -16.02 -4.66
C GLN A 143 -28.71 -15.22 -5.78
N SER A 144 -27.39 -15.36 -5.94
CA SER A 144 -26.61 -14.64 -6.96
C SER A 144 -25.31 -15.35 -7.33
N ASP A 145 -25.25 -15.86 -8.56
CA ASP A 145 -24.03 -16.44 -9.13
C ASP A 145 -22.88 -15.43 -9.21
N GLU A 146 -23.19 -14.16 -9.44
CA GLU A 146 -22.19 -13.10 -9.50
C GLU A 146 -21.60 -12.83 -8.11
N LEU A 147 -22.42 -12.82 -7.05
CA LEU A 147 -21.93 -12.68 -5.68
C LEU A 147 -21.12 -13.90 -5.24
N SER A 148 -21.50 -15.10 -5.68
CA SER A 148 -20.80 -16.36 -5.37
C SER A 148 -19.33 -16.34 -5.83
N ARG A 149 -18.97 -15.56 -6.85
CA ARG A 149 -17.58 -15.38 -7.29
C ARG A 149 -16.68 -14.77 -6.22
N TYR A 150 -17.25 -13.99 -5.31
CA TYR A 150 -16.54 -13.34 -4.22
C TYR A 150 -16.38 -14.24 -2.98
N LYS A 151 -16.94 -15.46 -2.99
CA LYS A 151 -16.85 -16.40 -1.85
C LYS A 151 -15.42 -16.59 -1.33
N PRO A 152 -14.37 -16.81 -2.16
CA PRO A 152 -13.01 -16.99 -1.65
C PRO A 152 -12.48 -15.79 -0.86
N VAL A 153 -12.93 -14.58 -1.21
CA VAL A 153 -12.54 -13.35 -0.51
C VAL A 153 -13.19 -13.32 0.87
N PHE A 154 -14.49 -13.61 0.96
CA PHE A 154 -15.20 -13.64 2.25
C PHE A 154 -14.76 -14.79 3.14
N ASP A 155 -14.46 -15.96 2.56
CA ASP A 155 -13.88 -17.08 3.31
C ASP A 155 -12.55 -16.67 3.93
N ARG A 156 -11.69 -15.93 3.20
CA ARG A 156 -10.42 -15.41 3.74
C ARG A 156 -10.64 -14.37 4.84
N ILE A 157 -11.60 -13.46 4.66
CA ILE A 157 -11.93 -12.43 5.67
C ILE A 157 -12.43 -13.10 6.96
N ARG A 158 -13.31 -14.10 6.83
CA ARG A 158 -13.90 -14.82 7.98
C ARG A 158 -13.03 -15.95 8.52
N ALA A 159 -11.96 -16.36 7.85
CA ALA A 159 -11.05 -17.40 8.33
C ALA A 159 -10.45 -17.08 9.70
N LEU A 160 -10.28 -15.79 10.01
CA LEU A 160 -9.77 -15.32 11.30
C LEU A 160 -10.87 -14.95 12.30
N GLN A 161 -12.16 -15.06 11.94
CA GLN A 161 -13.28 -14.77 12.83
C GLN A 161 -13.20 -15.55 14.16
N PRO A 162 -12.80 -16.84 14.21
CA PRO A 162 -12.66 -17.57 15.47
C PRO A 162 -11.55 -17.02 16.39
N TYR A 163 -10.61 -16.25 15.83
CA TYR A 163 -9.51 -15.61 16.55
C TYR A 163 -9.77 -14.11 16.76
N GLN A 164 -10.91 -13.59 16.31
CA GLN A 164 -11.26 -12.19 16.44
C GLN A 164 -11.66 -11.90 17.89
N LEU A 165 -10.95 -10.96 18.52
CA LEU A 165 -11.18 -10.60 19.91
C LEU A 165 -12.39 -9.65 20.04
N SER A 166 -12.80 -9.34 21.27
CA SER A 166 -13.84 -8.33 21.49
C SER A 166 -13.44 -6.97 20.88
N ASP A 167 -14.43 -6.17 20.48
CA ASP A 167 -14.20 -4.84 19.87
C ASP A 167 -13.23 -3.95 20.68
N GLU A 168 -13.23 -4.11 22.00
CA GLU A 168 -12.35 -3.38 22.94
C GLU A 168 -10.89 -3.87 22.88
N LEU A 169 -10.67 -5.17 22.73
CA LEU A 169 -9.34 -5.77 22.59
C LEU A 169 -8.76 -5.54 21.19
N GLU A 170 -9.58 -5.58 20.13
CA GLU A 170 -9.12 -5.21 18.79
C GLU A 170 -8.68 -3.76 18.72
N LYS A 171 -9.45 -2.84 19.31
CA LYS A 171 -9.07 -1.43 19.40
C LYS A 171 -7.75 -1.25 20.16
N PHE A 172 -7.59 -1.93 21.30
CA PHE A 172 -6.35 -1.92 22.07
C PHE A 172 -5.15 -2.47 21.29
N LEU A 173 -5.30 -3.58 20.58
CA LEU A 173 -4.23 -4.14 19.74
C LEU A 173 -3.87 -3.21 18.57
N HIS A 174 -4.86 -2.54 17.99
CA HIS A 174 -4.63 -1.59 16.91
C HIS A 174 -3.89 -0.33 17.41
N GLU A 175 -4.16 0.11 18.64
CA GLU A 175 -3.42 1.17 19.33
C GLU A 175 -1.98 0.75 19.67
N LEU A 176 -1.77 -0.53 20.02
CA LEU A 176 -0.42 -1.10 20.22
C LEU A 176 0.38 -1.25 18.92
N GLY A 177 -0.28 -1.41 17.76
CA GLY A 177 0.39 -1.54 16.46
C GLY A 177 1.37 -0.38 16.18
N ILE A 178 1.00 0.84 16.57
CA ILE A 178 1.84 2.04 16.47
C ILE A 178 3.18 1.87 17.20
N VAL A 179 3.19 1.13 18.31
CA VAL A 179 4.42 0.83 19.06
C VAL A 179 5.30 -0.15 18.29
N GLY A 180 4.70 -1.17 17.66
CA GLY A 180 5.41 -2.12 16.79
C GLY A 180 6.06 -1.42 15.60
N ASP A 181 5.29 -0.60 14.88
CA ASP A 181 5.76 0.18 13.74
C ASP A 181 6.90 1.15 14.14
N ALA A 182 6.82 1.75 15.34
CA ALA A 182 7.88 2.59 15.87
C ALA A 182 9.18 1.82 16.15
N TRP A 183 9.08 0.56 16.59
CA TRP A 183 10.24 -0.31 16.77
C TRP A 183 10.86 -0.73 15.44
N GLU A 184 10.05 -1.06 14.44
CA GLU A 184 10.54 -1.36 13.08
C GLU A 184 11.26 -0.15 12.48
N LYS A 185 10.65 1.04 12.58
CA LYS A 185 11.27 2.28 12.13
C LYS A 185 12.59 2.57 12.84
N LEU A 186 12.64 2.41 14.16
CA LEU A 186 13.89 2.58 14.93
C LEU A 186 14.96 1.58 14.48
N PHE A 187 14.59 0.33 14.22
CA PHE A 187 15.50 -0.67 13.70
C PHE A 187 16.05 -0.27 12.32
N ASP A 188 15.19 0.11 11.38
CA ASP A 188 15.60 0.51 10.03
C ASP A 188 16.51 1.75 10.06
N GLU A 189 16.16 2.77 10.85
CA GLU A 189 16.99 3.96 11.05
C GLU A 189 18.36 3.61 11.65
N THR A 190 18.38 2.71 12.62
CA THR A 190 19.63 2.25 13.26
C THR A 190 20.50 1.54 12.24
N ILE A 191 19.94 0.58 11.49
CA ILE A 191 20.65 -0.23 10.49
C ILE A 191 21.19 0.64 9.34
N ALA A 192 20.39 1.59 8.85
CA ALA A 192 20.78 2.50 7.78
C ALA A 192 21.89 3.47 8.20
N GLY A 193 21.93 3.85 9.48
CA GLY A 193 22.95 4.75 10.04
C GLY A 193 24.26 4.05 10.43
N LEU A 194 24.38 2.73 10.27
CA LEU A 194 25.61 2.01 10.61
C LEU A 194 26.72 2.33 9.61
N GLU A 195 27.83 2.84 10.14
CA GLU A 195 29.09 3.08 9.43
C GLU A 195 30.22 2.26 10.07
N PHE A 196 31.07 1.67 9.23
CA PHE A 196 32.19 0.84 9.65
C PHE A 196 33.49 1.37 9.02
N SER A 197 34.54 1.49 9.81
CA SER A 197 35.88 1.83 9.30
C SER A 197 36.60 0.54 8.91
N ILE A 198 36.75 0.31 7.60
CA ILE A 198 37.46 -0.85 7.05
C ILE A 198 38.66 -0.34 6.25
N GLY A 199 39.86 -0.54 6.81
CA GLY A 199 41.08 0.09 6.27
C GLY A 199 41.02 1.62 6.39
N ASP A 200 41.23 2.32 5.26
CA ASP A 200 41.18 3.78 5.18
C ASP A 200 39.81 4.32 4.73
N GLU A 201 38.81 3.44 4.54
CA GLU A 201 37.48 3.80 4.06
C GLU A 201 36.42 3.64 5.15
N THR A 202 35.44 4.56 5.15
CA THR A 202 34.21 4.43 5.95
C THR A 202 33.11 3.91 5.03
N LEU A 203 32.54 2.76 5.36
CA LEU A 203 31.53 2.06 4.56
C LEU A 203 30.21 1.95 5.32
N ASN A 204 29.10 2.05 4.58
CA ASN A 204 27.79 1.68 5.13
C ASN A 204 27.65 0.15 5.26
N LEU A 205 26.60 -0.31 5.95
CA LEU A 205 26.38 -1.73 6.20
C LEU A 205 26.37 -2.58 4.92
N GLU A 206 25.65 -2.17 3.87
CA GLU A 206 25.55 -2.93 2.62
C GLU A 206 26.91 -3.09 1.93
N SER A 207 27.69 -2.00 1.87
CA SER A 207 29.04 -2.02 1.28
C SER A 207 29.99 -2.89 2.08
N THR A 208 29.87 -2.89 3.40
CA THR A 208 30.66 -3.73 4.30
C THR A 208 30.31 -5.21 4.13
N LEU A 209 29.02 -5.57 4.08
CA LEU A 209 28.58 -6.94 3.86
C LEU A 209 29.00 -7.49 2.50
N ASN A 210 29.09 -6.63 1.48
CA ASN A 210 29.59 -7.02 0.16
C ASN A 210 31.04 -7.55 0.22
N LEU A 211 31.88 -7.00 1.12
CA LEU A 211 33.25 -7.47 1.31
C LEU A 211 33.30 -8.94 1.75
N LEU A 212 32.29 -9.46 2.45
CA LEU A 212 32.24 -10.88 2.85
C LEU A 212 32.17 -11.84 1.66
N THR A 213 31.90 -11.34 0.46
CA THR A 213 31.86 -12.13 -0.78
C THR A 213 33.05 -11.85 -1.72
N ASP A 214 33.98 -10.98 -1.32
CA ASP A 214 35.18 -10.65 -2.09
C ASP A 214 36.02 -11.91 -2.37
N HIS A 215 36.70 -11.98 -3.51
CA HIS A 215 37.56 -13.12 -3.85
C HIS A 215 38.83 -13.15 -2.98
N ASP A 216 39.35 -12.00 -2.55
CA ASP A 216 40.48 -11.90 -1.63
C ASP A 216 40.06 -12.17 -0.19
N ARG A 217 40.62 -13.22 0.41
CA ARG A 217 40.31 -13.64 1.78
C ARG A 217 40.66 -12.55 2.81
N SER A 218 41.75 -11.81 2.61
CA SER A 218 42.19 -10.80 3.58
C SER A 218 41.16 -9.67 3.69
N ARG A 219 40.49 -9.33 2.59
CA ARG A 219 39.43 -8.32 2.54
C ARG A 219 38.13 -8.80 3.19
N ARG A 220 37.89 -10.12 3.26
CA ARG A 220 36.74 -10.72 3.96
C ARG A 220 36.92 -10.77 5.48
N GLU A 221 38.16 -10.82 5.97
CA GLU A 221 38.50 -11.02 7.39
C GLU A 221 38.81 -9.72 8.15
N MET A 222 38.94 -8.58 7.45
CA MET A 222 39.08 -7.24 8.04
C MET A 222 37.79 -6.77 8.71
#